data_AF-A0A839TWY1-F1
#
_entry.id   AF-A0A839TWY1-F1
#
_cell.length_a   1.000
_cell.length_b   1.000
_cell.length_c   1.000
_cell.angle_alpha   90.00
_cell.angle_beta   90.00
_cell.angle_gamma   90.00
#
_symmetry.space_group_name_H-M   'P 1'
#
loop_
_entity.id
_entity.type
_entity.pdbx_description
1 polymer ?
#
loop_
_entity_poly.entity_id
_entity_poly.type
_entity_poly.pdbx_seq_one_letter_code
_entity_poly.pdbx_strand_id
1 'polypeptide(L)' 'MSGEPYQVIGDLYNRIFTVQATHIDVKVDYAVWNQIFANLPKDYKLPDAAVLLLDKPF' A
#
# COMPACT_ATOMS: atom_id res chain seq x y z
N MET A 1 -28.96 2.70 -5.31
CA MET A 1 -27.73 2.50 -4.51
C MET A 1 -26.74 3.53 -5.02
N SER A 2 -26.39 4.54 -4.22
CA SER A 2 -25.43 5.59 -4.59
C SER A 2 -24.14 4.93 -5.07
N GLY A 3 -23.76 5.18 -6.33
CA GLY A 3 -22.58 4.59 -6.98
C GLY A 3 -21.26 5.18 -6.50
N GLU A 4 -21.21 5.66 -5.24
CA GLU A 4 -20.00 6.26 -4.70
C GLU A 4 -19.07 5.18 -4.12
N PRO A 5 -17.78 5.21 -4.47
CA PRO A 5 -16.80 4.25 -3.99
C PRO A 5 -16.64 4.33 -2.47
N TYR A 6 -16.66 3.19 -1.79
CA TYR A 6 -16.44 3.12 -0.34
C TYR A 6 -14.96 3.39 -0.02
N GLN A 7 -14.71 4.50 0.69
CA GLN A 7 -13.37 4.98 1.00
C GLN A 7 -12.95 4.62 2.44
N VAL A 8 -11.70 4.18 2.62
CA VAL A 8 -11.08 3.85 3.92
C VAL A 8 -9.73 4.54 4.09
N ILE A 9 -9.21 4.61 5.31
CA ILE A 9 -7.87 5.19 5.58
C ILE A 9 -6.80 4.34 4.88
N GLY A 10 -5.90 4.99 4.13
CA GLY A 10 -4.83 4.30 3.38
C GLY A 10 -3.90 3.47 4.25
N ASP A 11 -3.66 3.89 5.49
CA ASP A 11 -2.82 3.21 6.48
C ASP A 11 -3.17 1.73 6.70
N LEU A 12 -4.42 1.29 6.41
CA LEU A 12 -4.80 -0.12 6.46
C LEU A 12 -3.92 -1.01 5.56
N TYR A 13 -3.33 -0.45 4.51
CA TYR A 13 -2.49 -1.15 3.55
C TYR A 13 -0.99 -0.91 3.78
N ASN A 14 -0.59 -0.18 4.83
CA ASN A 14 0.81 0.19 5.09
C ASN A 14 1.76 -1.01 5.15
N ARG A 15 1.24 -2.19 5.50
CA ARG A 15 2.04 -3.42 5.59
C ARG A 15 2.68 -3.84 4.27
N ILE A 16 2.27 -3.33 3.11
CA ILE A 16 2.98 -3.61 1.84
C ILE A 16 4.22 -2.74 1.68
N PHE A 17 4.41 -1.69 2.47
CA PHE A 17 5.58 -0.83 2.36
C PHE A 17 6.68 -1.28 3.34
N THR A 18 7.92 -1.13 2.91
CA THR A 18 9.13 -1.38 3.71
C THR A 18 9.28 -0.30 4.78
N VAL A 19 9.08 0.95 4.37
CA VAL A 19 8.96 2.11 5.26
C VAL A 19 7.49 2.45 5.39
N GLN A 20 6.93 2.25 6.59
CA GLN A 20 5.54 2.56 6.88
C GLN A 20 5.45 4.02 7.35
N ALA A 21 4.66 4.81 6.64
CA ALA A 21 4.36 6.20 7.00
C ALA A 21 2.86 6.34 7.24
N THR A 22 2.47 7.08 8.28
CA THR A 22 1.07 7.31 8.62
C THR A 22 0.56 8.58 7.99
N HIS A 23 -0.56 8.47 7.27
CA HIS A 23 -1.23 9.56 6.57
C HIS A 23 -2.76 9.45 6.74
N ILE A 24 -3.25 9.92 7.88
CA ILE A 24 -4.67 9.79 8.28
C ILE A 24 -5.65 10.58 7.38
N ASP A 25 -5.12 11.54 6.62
CA ASP A 25 -5.84 12.36 5.65
C ASP A 25 -6.01 11.67 4.29
N VAL A 26 -5.20 10.65 4.00
CA VAL A 26 -5.26 9.89 2.75
C VAL A 26 -6.31 8.80 2.85
N LYS A 27 -7.30 8.86 1.95
CA LYS A 27 -8.33 7.83 1.78
C LYS A 27 -8.18 7.12 0.45
N VAL A 28 -8.52 5.84 0.45
CA VAL A 28 -8.43 4.97 -0.72
C VAL A 28 -9.71 4.15 -0.90
N ASP A 29 -9.99 3.76 -2.15
CA ASP A 29 -11.09 2.86 -2.47
C ASP A 29 -10.84 1.46 -1.90
N TYR A 30 -11.75 1.01 -1.04
CA TYR A 30 -11.66 -0.28 -0.35
C TYR A 30 -11.69 -1.48 -1.30
N ALA A 31 -12.55 -1.45 -2.32
CA ALA A 31 -12.71 -2.59 -3.23
C ALA A 31 -11.46 -2.77 -4.09
N VAL A 32 -10.94 -1.67 -4.64
CA VAL A 32 -9.73 -1.65 -5.46
C VAL A 32 -8.52 -2.09 -4.64
N TRP A 33 -8.29 -1.51 -3.46
CA TRP A 33 -7.10 -1.83 -2.67
C TRP A 33 -7.13 -3.22 -2.07
N ASN A 34 -8.30 -3.74 -1.66
CA ASN A 34 -8.39 -5.15 -1.25
C ASN A 34 -8.13 -6.11 -2.39
N GLN A 35 -8.62 -5.81 -3.60
CA GLN A 35 -8.34 -6.62 -4.77
C GLN A 35 -6.83 -6.63 -5.08
N ILE A 36 -6.19 -5.46 -5.09
CA ILE A 36 -4.73 -5.38 -5.26
C ILE A 36 -4.05 -6.22 -4.18
N PHE A 37 -4.37 -5.97 -2.90
CA PHE A 37 -3.73 -6.64 -1.77
C PHE A 37 -3.88 -8.17 -1.83
N ALA A 38 -5.07 -8.68 -2.16
CA ALA A 38 -5.34 -10.11 -2.21
C ALA A 38 -4.57 -10.86 -3.31
N ASN A 39 -4.10 -10.14 -4.34
CA ASN A 39 -3.36 -10.71 -5.46
C ASN A 39 -1.83 -10.52 -5.32
N LEU A 40 -1.35 -9.91 -4.23
CA LEU A 40 0.08 -9.78 -3.99
C LEU A 40 0.69 -11.11 -3.52
N PRO A 41 1.94 -11.42 -3.92
CA PRO A 41 2.68 -12.53 -3.35
C PRO A 41 2.79 -12.43 -1.83
N LYS A 42 2.94 -13.59 -1.19
CA LYS A 42 3.25 -13.65 0.23
C LYS A 42 4.55 -12.86 0.50
N ASP A 43 4.52 -12.01 1.52
CA ASP A 43 5.65 -11.16 1.94
C ASP A 43 6.10 -10.09 0.93
N TYR A 44 5.25 -9.72 -0.04
CA TYR A 44 5.52 -8.62 -0.97
C TYR A 44 5.73 -7.28 -0.23
N LYS A 45 6.74 -6.52 -0.67
CA LYS A 45 7.15 -5.23 -0.07
C LYS A 45 7.51 -4.17 -1.12
N LEU A 46 7.22 -2.91 -0.81
CA LEU A 46 7.49 -1.72 -1.61
C LEU A 46 8.41 -0.71 -0.87
N PRO A 47 9.42 -0.15 -1.53
CA PRO A 47 9.93 -0.61 -2.81
C PRO A 47 10.56 -2.02 -2.68
N ASP A 48 10.84 -2.66 -3.82
CA ASP A 48 11.45 -3.98 -3.83
C ASP A 48 12.93 -3.96 -3.39
N ALA A 49 13.52 -5.16 -3.23
CA ALA A 49 14.89 -5.31 -2.78
C ALA A 49 15.91 -4.61 -3.69
N ALA A 50 15.66 -4.54 -5.01
CA ALA A 50 16.60 -3.91 -5.94
C ALA A 50 16.66 -2.39 -5.71
N VAL A 51 15.52 -1.76 -5.49
CA VAL A 51 15.45 -0.33 -5.16
C VAL A 51 16.09 -0.04 -3.80
N LEU A 52 15.86 -0.88 -2.79
CA LEU A 52 16.51 -0.71 -1.47
C LEU A 52 18.04 -0.77 -1.55
N LEU A 53 18.59 -1.50 -2.51
CA LEU A 53 20.04 -1.59 -2.71
C LEU A 53 20.62 -0.35 -3.41
N LEU A 54 19.80 0.45 -4.10
CA LEU A 54 20.23 1.71 -4.73
C LEU A 54 20.43 2.85 -3.71
N ASP A 55 19.81 2.77 -2.54
CA ASP A 55 19.89 3.82 -1.50
C ASP A 55 21.11 3.67 -0.58
N LYS A 56 22.07 2.78 -0.92
CA LYS A 56 23.31 2.63 -0.17
C LYS A 56 24.40 3.54 -0.74
N PRO A 57 24.95 4.50 0.03
CA PRO A 57 26.15 5.21 -0.39
C PRO A 57 27.34 4.24 -0.47
N PHE A 58 28.21 4.46 -1.46
CA PHE A 58 29.44 3.71 -1.73
C PHE A 58 30.38 3.66 -0.52
#